data_AF-A0A959C7X9-F1
#
_entry.id   AF-A0A959C7X9-F1
#
_cell.length_a   1.000
_cell.length_b   1.000
_cell.length_c   1.000
_cell.angle_alpha   90.00
_cell.angle_beta   90.00
_cell.angle_gamma   90.00
#
_symmetry.space_group_name_H-M   'P 1'
#
loop_
_entity.id
_entity.type
_entity.pdbx_description
1 polymer ?
#
loop_
_entity_poly.entity_id
_entity_poly.type
_entity_poly.pdbx_seq_one_letter_code
_entity_poly.pdbx_strand_id
1 'polypeptide(L)'
;MRTLLFFGLLALGAPLAAQVSVNQDNSAPDPSAMLDVKSSDKGMLVPRMTTAQRAAIANPATGLLVFDTDTESFWYRDSGAWVNLIAGWTLTGNAGTVDGTNFIGTTDNVALDFRVNNARGLRLEYAEEFDPFFGTTVAPNLIGGFSGNSVAAGVIGATISGGGKTDFKNAISAPFATIAGGFDNTANGIGAVVAGGSENSAYVYSTVGGGRNNKANGGTAVVTGGSDNNATDTWSTVGGGALNNATA
;
A
#
# COMPACT_ATOMS: atom_id res chain seq x y z
N MET A 1 -64.98 -30.05 -57.35
CA MET A 1 -64.54 -30.25 -55.95
C MET A 1 -63.69 -29.06 -55.56
N ARG A 2 -64.04 -28.40 -54.45
CA ARG A 2 -63.43 -27.15 -53.96
C ARG A 2 -62.21 -27.49 -53.10
N THR A 3 -61.06 -26.86 -53.34
CA THR A 3 -59.92 -26.89 -52.41
C THR A 3 -59.66 -25.45 -51.96
N LEU A 4 -60.05 -25.12 -50.73
CA LEU A 4 -59.64 -23.88 -50.08
C LEU A 4 -58.19 -24.04 -49.59
N LEU A 5 -57.28 -23.20 -50.06
CA LEU A 5 -55.97 -23.02 -49.43
C LEU A 5 -56.10 -22.05 -48.25
N PHE A 6 -55.84 -22.54 -47.04
CA PHE A 6 -55.75 -21.74 -45.82
C PHE A 6 -54.31 -21.24 -45.68
N PHE A 7 -54.05 -19.96 -45.97
CA PHE A 7 -52.76 -19.34 -45.66
C PHE A 7 -52.69 -19.07 -44.16
N GLY A 8 -51.99 -19.93 -43.42
CA GLY A 8 -51.67 -19.71 -42.02
C GLY A 8 -50.68 -18.57 -41.86
N LEU A 9 -51.12 -17.44 -41.29
CA LEU A 9 -50.26 -16.33 -40.90
C LEU A 9 -49.42 -16.76 -39.69
N LEU A 10 -48.16 -17.13 -39.93
CA LEU A 10 -47.19 -17.43 -38.87
C LEU A 10 -46.68 -16.12 -38.28
N ALA A 11 -47.29 -15.65 -37.19
CA ALA A 11 -46.81 -14.48 -36.44
C ALA A 11 -45.54 -14.85 -35.67
N LEU A 12 -44.36 -14.58 -36.24
CA LEU A 12 -43.07 -14.59 -35.55
C LEU A 12 -43.05 -13.42 -34.56
N GLY A 13 -43.42 -13.66 -33.31
CA GLY A 13 -43.28 -12.70 -32.22
C GLY A 13 -41.81 -12.52 -31.87
N ALA A 14 -41.15 -11.50 -32.42
CA ALA A 14 -39.86 -11.07 -31.89
C ALA A 14 -40.06 -10.55 -30.46
N PRO A 15 -39.19 -10.90 -29.50
CA PRO A 15 -39.29 -10.34 -28.15
C PRO A 15 -39.14 -8.81 -28.24
N LEU A 16 -40.17 -8.09 -27.83
CA LEU A 16 -40.10 -6.65 -27.63
C LEU A 16 -39.23 -6.40 -26.39
N ALA A 17 -38.01 -5.90 -26.60
CA ALA A 17 -37.17 -5.44 -25.50
C ALA A 17 -37.76 -4.13 -24.95
N ALA A 18 -38.22 -4.15 -23.70
CA ALA A 18 -38.71 -2.97 -23.00
C ALA A 18 -37.52 -2.22 -22.36
N GLN A 19 -36.71 -1.56 -23.17
CA GLN A 19 -35.61 -0.70 -22.72
C GLN A 19 -36.04 0.77 -22.81
N VAL A 20 -35.61 1.59 -21.86
CA VAL A 20 -35.87 3.04 -21.88
C VAL A 20 -34.62 3.76 -22.39
N SER A 21 -34.70 4.38 -23.56
CA SER A 21 -33.67 5.30 -24.04
C SER A 21 -34.11 6.75 -23.83
N VAL A 22 -33.22 7.58 -23.28
CA VAL A 22 -33.38 9.03 -23.18
C VAL A 22 -32.21 9.71 -23.90
N ASN A 23 -32.43 10.09 -25.15
CA ASN A 23 -31.42 10.72 -26.00
C ASN A 23 -32.08 11.68 -27.01
N GLN A 24 -31.25 12.48 -27.71
CA GLN A 24 -31.70 13.44 -28.74
C GLN A 24 -31.38 12.98 -30.17
N ASP A 25 -30.64 11.88 -30.32
CA ASP A 25 -30.11 11.41 -31.61
C ASP A 25 -30.82 10.15 -32.13
N ASN A 26 -31.85 9.67 -31.43
CA ASN A 26 -32.61 8.45 -31.73
C ASN A 26 -31.72 7.19 -31.82
N SER A 27 -30.55 7.19 -31.17
CA SER A 27 -29.76 5.97 -31.05
C SER A 27 -30.52 4.89 -30.28
N ALA A 28 -30.40 3.64 -30.73
CA ALA A 28 -30.97 2.51 -30.02
C ALA A 28 -30.30 2.37 -28.64
N PRO A 29 -31.03 2.04 -27.57
CA PRO A 29 -30.42 1.78 -26.27
C PRO A 29 -29.43 0.61 -26.36
N ASP A 30 -28.37 0.66 -25.56
CA ASP A 30 -27.43 -0.45 -25.43
C ASP A 30 -28.19 -1.74 -25.01
N PRO A 31 -27.93 -2.91 -25.65
CA PRO A 31 -28.63 -4.16 -25.34
C PRO A 31 -28.52 -4.64 -23.88
N SER A 32 -27.52 -4.15 -23.14
CA SER A 32 -27.31 -4.48 -21.72
C SER A 32 -28.03 -3.53 -20.74
N ALA A 33 -28.58 -2.41 -21.23
CA ALA A 33 -29.19 -1.38 -20.39
C ALA A 33 -30.72 -1.52 -20.28
N MET A 34 -31.25 -1.35 -19.07
CA MET A 34 -32.70 -1.11 -18.85
C MET A 34 -33.06 0.36 -19.02
N LEU A 35 -32.15 1.26 -18.64
CA LEU A 35 -32.20 2.71 -18.85
C LEU A 35 -30.88 3.16 -19.48
N ASP A 36 -30.94 3.72 -20.68
CA ASP A 36 -29.81 4.30 -21.41
C ASP A 36 -30.05 5.80 -21.57
N VAL A 37 -29.12 6.62 -21.05
CA VAL A 37 -29.20 8.08 -21.14
C VAL A 37 -27.98 8.58 -21.88
N LYS A 38 -28.20 9.18 -23.05
CA LYS A 38 -27.13 9.75 -23.88
C LYS A 38 -27.32 11.23 -24.07
N SER A 39 -26.36 12.00 -23.59
CA SER A 39 -26.29 13.45 -23.78
C SER A 39 -24.82 13.91 -23.78
N SER A 40 -24.51 14.96 -24.54
CA SER A 40 -23.19 15.61 -24.53
C SER A 40 -23.12 16.83 -23.60
N ASP A 41 -24.27 17.32 -23.13
CA ASP A 41 -24.40 18.58 -22.39
C ASP A 41 -25.31 18.49 -21.14
N LYS A 42 -25.86 17.30 -20.84
CA LYS A 42 -26.74 17.06 -19.68
C LYS A 42 -26.31 15.80 -18.93
N GLY A 43 -26.61 15.78 -17.64
CA GLY A 43 -26.43 14.61 -16.78
C GLY A 43 -27.75 14.06 -16.23
N MET A 44 -27.64 13.13 -15.29
CA MET A 44 -28.77 12.57 -14.54
C MET A 44 -28.76 13.12 -13.11
N LEU A 45 -29.89 13.65 -12.65
CA LEU A 45 -30.11 13.89 -11.23
C LEU A 45 -30.73 12.64 -10.60
N VAL A 46 -30.05 12.10 -9.59
CA VAL A 46 -30.62 11.10 -8.68
C VAL A 46 -31.44 11.80 -7.60
N PRO A 47 -32.29 11.10 -6.82
CA PRO A 47 -32.98 11.71 -5.68
C PRO A 47 -32.01 12.46 -4.76
N ARG A 48 -32.31 13.74 -4.50
CA ARG A 48 -31.50 14.64 -3.66
C ARG A 48 -32.23 14.88 -2.35
N MET A 49 -31.56 14.70 -1.22
CA MET A 49 -32.17 14.79 0.11
C MET A 49 -31.12 15.08 1.19
N THR A 50 -31.56 15.53 2.36
CA THR A 50 -30.66 15.72 3.52
C THR A 50 -30.19 14.39 4.09
N THR A 51 -29.14 14.41 4.94
CA THR A 51 -28.67 13.21 5.65
C THR A 51 -29.77 12.58 6.49
N ALA A 52 -30.58 13.40 7.17
CA ALA A 52 -31.71 12.92 7.96
C ALA A 52 -32.77 12.23 7.09
N GLN A 53 -33.08 12.79 5.92
CA GLN A 53 -34.04 12.19 4.98
C GLN A 53 -33.51 10.88 4.38
N ARG A 54 -32.24 10.83 4.01
CA ARG A 54 -31.58 9.60 3.54
C ARG A 54 -31.62 8.49 4.59
N ALA A 55 -31.26 8.83 5.84
CA ALA A 55 -31.29 7.89 6.95
C ALA A 55 -32.71 7.39 7.27
N ALA A 56 -33.73 8.22 7.00
CA ALA A 56 -35.14 7.91 7.25
C ALA A 56 -35.83 7.10 6.12
N ILE A 57 -35.16 6.80 5.00
CA ILE A 57 -35.73 5.93 3.98
C ILE A 57 -36.03 4.56 4.61
N ALA A 58 -37.29 4.14 4.59
CA ALA A 58 -37.72 2.86 5.13
C ALA A 58 -37.35 1.72 4.17
N ASN A 59 -36.75 0.64 4.71
CA ASN A 59 -36.36 -0.56 3.95
C ASN A 59 -35.64 -0.26 2.62
N PRO A 60 -34.58 0.57 2.60
CA PRO A 60 -33.90 0.94 1.36
C PRO A 60 -33.27 -0.29 0.71
N ALA A 61 -33.51 -0.47 -0.58
CA ALA A 61 -32.93 -1.57 -1.35
C ALA A 61 -31.39 -1.43 -1.44
N THR A 62 -30.68 -2.56 -1.42
CA THR A 62 -29.23 -2.57 -1.71
C THR A 62 -29.00 -2.08 -3.14
N GLY A 63 -28.01 -1.22 -3.33
CA GLY A 63 -27.72 -0.53 -4.61
C GLY A 63 -28.49 0.77 -4.84
N LEU A 64 -29.39 1.18 -3.92
CA LEU A 64 -30.10 2.46 -4.03
C LEU A 64 -29.12 3.63 -3.97
N LEU A 65 -29.11 4.49 -4.99
CA LEU A 65 -28.24 5.66 -5.12
C LEU A 65 -29.00 6.96 -4.84
N VAL A 66 -28.44 7.81 -4.00
CA VAL A 66 -28.97 9.15 -3.68
C VAL A 66 -27.84 10.17 -3.62
N PHE A 67 -28.20 11.45 -3.75
CA PHE A 67 -27.30 12.56 -3.46
C PHE A 67 -27.69 13.18 -2.11
N ASP A 68 -26.76 13.16 -1.16
CA ASP A 68 -26.95 13.74 0.16
C ASP A 68 -26.53 15.20 0.14
N THR A 69 -27.46 16.12 0.40
CA THR A 69 -27.23 17.57 0.29
C THR A 69 -26.49 18.17 1.47
N ASP A 70 -26.43 17.49 2.62
CA ASP A 70 -25.70 18.00 3.79
C ASP A 70 -24.21 17.67 3.67
N THR A 71 -23.91 16.50 3.09
CA THR A 71 -22.53 16.04 2.85
C THR A 71 -22.03 16.29 1.43
N GLU A 72 -22.87 16.92 0.59
CA GLU A 72 -22.61 17.23 -0.84
C GLU A 72 -22.01 16.07 -1.64
N SER A 73 -22.46 14.84 -1.38
CA SER A 73 -21.86 13.64 -1.96
C SER A 73 -22.89 12.58 -2.32
N PHE A 74 -22.51 11.68 -3.23
CA PHE A 74 -23.31 10.52 -3.57
C PHE A 74 -23.19 9.46 -2.47
N TRP A 75 -24.31 8.86 -2.11
CA TRP A 75 -24.37 7.75 -1.17
C TRP A 75 -25.15 6.61 -1.81
N TYR A 76 -24.69 5.39 -1.57
CA TYR A 76 -25.41 4.21 -1.99
C TYR A 76 -25.64 3.28 -0.80
N ARG A 77 -26.67 2.43 -0.93
CA ARG A 77 -27.01 1.46 0.08
C ARG A 77 -26.23 0.17 -0.14
N ASP A 78 -25.42 -0.24 0.82
CA ASP A 78 -24.69 -1.52 0.78
C ASP A 78 -24.93 -2.31 2.08
N SER A 79 -25.31 -3.57 1.95
CA SER A 79 -25.25 -4.59 3.02
C SER A 79 -25.66 -4.11 4.43
N GLY A 80 -26.78 -3.41 4.58
CA GLY A 80 -27.20 -2.91 5.90
C GLY A 80 -26.71 -1.50 6.32
N ALA A 81 -25.72 -0.90 5.66
CA ALA A 81 -25.31 0.51 5.83
C ALA A 81 -25.52 1.43 4.60
N TRP A 82 -25.51 2.74 4.83
CA TRP A 82 -25.25 3.71 3.77
C TRP A 82 -23.75 3.93 3.63
N VAL A 83 -23.24 3.89 2.41
CA VAL A 83 -21.82 4.08 2.10
C VAL A 83 -21.66 5.31 1.22
N ASN A 84 -20.74 6.19 1.59
CA ASN A 84 -20.39 7.34 0.77
C ASN A 84 -19.60 6.84 -0.44
N LEU A 85 -20.00 7.24 -1.64
CA LEU A 85 -19.34 6.82 -2.87
C LEU A 85 -17.87 7.29 -2.94
N ILE A 86 -17.50 8.33 -2.17
CA ILE A 86 -16.13 8.84 -2.06
C ILE A 86 -15.45 8.49 -0.72
N ALA A 87 -15.83 7.38 -0.07
CA ALA A 87 -15.28 6.94 1.23
C ALA A 87 -13.84 6.38 1.16
N GLY A 88 -12.88 7.17 0.68
CA GLY A 88 -11.46 6.80 0.61
C GLY A 88 -10.51 7.90 1.09
N TRP A 89 -9.22 7.59 1.17
CA TRP A 89 -8.19 8.61 1.37
C TRP A 89 -7.98 9.39 0.07
N THR A 90 -8.07 10.72 0.11
CA THR A 90 -7.92 11.54 -1.09
C THR A 90 -6.47 11.94 -1.34
N LEU A 91 -6.16 12.39 -2.57
CA LEU A 91 -4.83 12.88 -2.94
C LEU A 91 -4.40 14.15 -2.18
N THR A 92 -5.36 14.88 -1.61
CA THR A 92 -5.12 16.09 -0.81
C THR A 92 -5.24 15.84 0.70
N GLY A 93 -5.44 14.59 1.10
CA GLY A 93 -5.69 14.21 2.49
C GLY A 93 -7.15 14.41 2.92
N ASN A 94 -7.49 13.86 4.08
CA ASN A 94 -8.84 13.90 4.64
C ASN A 94 -8.86 14.75 5.92
N ALA A 95 -9.90 15.54 6.12
CA ALA A 95 -10.18 16.23 7.38
C ALA A 95 -11.09 15.38 8.27
N GLY A 96 -11.12 15.66 9.59
CA GLY A 96 -12.04 15.00 10.53
C GLY A 96 -11.68 13.55 10.90
N THR A 97 -10.43 13.14 10.72
CA THR A 97 -9.96 11.80 11.08
C THR A 97 -9.84 11.61 12.59
N VAL A 98 -10.08 10.39 13.07
CA VAL A 98 -9.87 9.96 14.46
C VAL A 98 -8.72 8.96 14.51
N ASP A 99 -7.75 9.21 15.38
CA ASP A 99 -6.60 8.32 15.61
C ASP A 99 -7.06 6.91 16.05
N GLY A 100 -6.35 5.88 15.56
CA GLY A 100 -6.71 4.46 15.76
C GLY A 100 -7.95 3.97 15.00
N THR A 101 -8.78 4.85 14.41
CA THR A 101 -9.96 4.48 13.62
C THR A 101 -9.73 4.70 12.12
N ASN A 102 -9.13 5.82 11.73
CA ASN A 102 -8.83 6.14 10.34
C ASN A 102 -7.33 5.98 10.07
N PHE A 103 -6.97 5.19 9.06
CA PHE A 103 -5.57 4.98 8.69
C PHE A 103 -5.44 4.65 7.20
N ILE A 104 -4.23 4.85 6.67
CA ILE A 104 -3.80 4.30 5.39
C ILE A 104 -3.00 3.04 5.72
N GLY A 105 -3.50 1.87 5.34
CA GLY A 105 -2.81 0.63 5.61
C GLY A 105 -3.64 -0.61 5.34
N THR A 106 -3.13 -1.72 5.84
CA THR A 106 -3.74 -3.06 5.75
C THR A 106 -4.25 -3.47 7.13
N THR A 107 -5.24 -4.36 7.16
CA THR A 107 -5.80 -4.96 8.38
C THR A 107 -5.39 -6.41 8.56
N ASP A 108 -4.65 -6.96 7.60
CA ASP A 108 -4.10 -8.29 7.57
C ASP A 108 -2.57 -8.26 7.56
N ASN A 109 -1.93 -9.43 7.64
CA ASN A 109 -0.47 -9.58 7.60
C ASN A 109 0.04 -9.49 6.15
N VAL A 110 -0.25 -8.35 5.50
CA VAL A 110 0.22 -8.02 4.16
C VAL A 110 0.89 -6.65 4.24
N ALA A 111 2.09 -6.55 3.66
CA ALA A 111 2.85 -5.31 3.65
C ALA A 111 2.18 -4.21 2.82
N LEU A 112 2.32 -2.97 3.27
CA LEU A 112 1.88 -1.77 2.55
C LEU A 112 3.04 -1.18 1.74
N ASP A 113 2.88 -1.12 0.41
CA ASP A 113 3.85 -0.48 -0.49
C ASP A 113 3.37 0.91 -0.92
N PHE A 114 4.23 1.92 -0.77
CA PHE A 114 4.08 3.22 -1.44
C PHE A 114 4.90 3.22 -2.73
N ARG A 115 4.26 3.64 -3.84
CA ARG A 115 4.84 3.55 -5.19
C ARG A 115 4.96 4.90 -5.89
N VAL A 116 6.02 5.05 -6.69
CA VAL A 116 6.24 6.18 -7.60
C VAL A 116 6.55 5.61 -8.97
N ASN A 117 5.84 6.05 -10.02
CA ASN A 117 5.93 5.45 -11.36
C ASN A 117 5.78 3.92 -11.36
N ASN A 118 4.84 3.41 -10.56
CA ASN A 118 4.60 1.97 -10.33
C ASN A 118 5.79 1.17 -9.74
N ALA A 119 6.85 1.84 -9.28
CA ALA A 119 7.95 1.22 -8.56
C ALA A 119 7.79 1.41 -7.04
N ARG A 120 8.07 0.37 -6.24
CA ARG A 120 8.08 0.45 -4.77
C ARG A 120 9.18 1.40 -4.30
N GLY A 121 8.80 2.49 -3.63
CA GLY A 121 9.73 3.45 -3.02
C GLY A 121 9.80 3.33 -1.49
N LEU A 122 8.74 2.82 -0.86
CA LEU A 122 8.68 2.51 0.57
C LEU A 122 7.80 1.30 0.80
N ARG A 123 8.20 0.44 1.73
CA ARG A 123 7.42 -0.69 2.22
C ARG A 123 7.38 -0.68 3.74
N LEU A 124 6.18 -0.80 4.29
CA LEU A 124 5.94 -1.12 5.68
C LEU A 124 5.58 -2.60 5.75
N GLU A 125 6.43 -3.38 6.39
CA GLU A 125 6.25 -4.83 6.51
C GLU A 125 5.89 -5.18 7.94
N TYR A 126 4.75 -5.84 8.12
CA TYR A 126 4.36 -6.36 9.42
C TYR A 126 5.38 -7.40 9.88
N ALA A 127 5.79 -7.29 11.14
CA ALA A 127 6.65 -8.27 11.78
C ALA A 127 6.33 -8.30 13.27
N GLU A 128 6.33 -9.51 13.83
CA GLU A 128 6.05 -9.76 15.23
C GLU A 128 7.07 -10.72 15.82
N GLU A 129 7.43 -10.49 17.07
CA GLU A 129 8.24 -11.39 17.89
C GLU A 129 7.40 -11.79 19.10
N PHE A 130 7.32 -13.09 19.37
CA PHE A 130 6.64 -13.60 20.56
C PHE A 130 7.67 -13.83 21.67
N ASP A 131 7.53 -13.09 22.77
CA ASP A 131 8.23 -13.37 24.01
C ASP A 131 7.30 -14.10 25.00
N PRO A 132 7.71 -15.25 25.57
CA PRO A 132 6.85 -16.06 26.45
C PRO A 132 6.51 -15.39 27.80
N PHE A 133 7.23 -14.34 28.20
CA PHE A 133 7.03 -13.62 29.46
C PHE A 133 6.37 -12.26 29.27
N PHE A 134 6.63 -11.59 28.14
CA PHE A 134 6.18 -10.23 27.86
C PHE A 134 5.13 -10.14 26.75
N GLY A 135 4.82 -11.26 26.09
CA GLY A 135 3.80 -11.35 25.04
C GLY A 135 4.32 -11.01 23.64
N THR A 136 3.40 -10.80 22.71
CA THR A 136 3.72 -10.47 21.32
C THR A 136 4.09 -9.00 21.18
N THR A 137 5.27 -8.74 20.64
CA THR A 137 5.70 -7.41 20.20
C THR A 137 5.51 -7.30 18.70
N VAL A 138 4.68 -6.37 18.25
CA VAL A 138 4.56 -6.01 16.83
C VAL A 138 5.47 -4.81 16.57
N ALA A 139 6.50 -5.02 15.75
CA ALA A 139 7.41 -3.96 15.35
C ALA A 139 7.63 -4.06 13.83
N PRO A 140 6.86 -3.31 13.03
CA PRO A 140 6.99 -3.32 11.58
C PRO A 140 8.38 -2.92 11.12
N ASN A 141 8.80 -3.45 9.98
CA ASN A 141 10.03 -3.04 9.30
C ASN A 141 9.74 -1.88 8.34
N LEU A 142 10.66 -0.93 8.26
CA LEU A 142 10.65 0.15 7.28
C LEU A 142 11.67 -0.15 6.18
N ILE A 143 11.22 -0.27 4.93
CA ILE A 143 12.09 -0.62 3.78
C ILE A 143 11.91 0.40 2.65
N GLY A 144 12.73 1.43 2.66
CA GLY A 144 12.78 2.49 1.65
C GLY A 144 13.75 2.22 0.50
N GLY A 145 13.61 2.99 -0.58
CA GLY A 145 14.56 3.02 -1.69
C GLY A 145 14.32 1.91 -2.73
N PHE A 146 15.40 1.38 -3.29
CA PHE A 146 15.36 0.34 -4.32
C PHE A 146 14.53 -0.86 -3.86
N SER A 147 13.66 -1.36 -4.74
CA SER A 147 12.75 -2.46 -4.43
C SER A 147 13.45 -3.79 -4.12
N GLY A 148 14.75 -3.90 -4.41
CA GLY A 148 15.57 -5.03 -4.00
C GLY A 148 16.11 -4.95 -2.57
N ASN A 149 16.03 -3.79 -1.88
CA ASN A 149 16.37 -3.71 -0.45
C ASN A 149 15.53 -4.73 0.33
N SER A 150 16.18 -5.44 1.26
CA SER A 150 15.59 -6.61 1.90
C SER A 150 15.84 -6.65 3.40
N VAL A 151 14.82 -7.04 4.14
CA VAL A 151 14.90 -7.44 5.55
C VAL A 151 14.63 -8.95 5.60
N ALA A 152 15.42 -9.69 6.38
CA ALA A 152 15.26 -11.14 6.49
C ALA A 152 13.95 -11.53 7.20
N ALA A 153 13.46 -12.74 6.94
CA ALA A 153 12.24 -13.24 7.57
C ALA A 153 12.38 -13.32 9.10
N GLY A 154 11.34 -12.92 9.82
CA GLY A 154 11.31 -12.93 11.29
C GLY A 154 12.07 -11.77 11.95
N VAL A 155 12.74 -10.92 11.18
CA VAL A 155 13.32 -9.69 11.71
C VAL A 155 12.20 -8.69 12.03
N ILE A 156 12.29 -8.09 13.21
CA ILE A 156 11.37 -7.04 13.67
C ILE A 156 12.08 -5.70 13.85
N GLY A 157 11.34 -4.60 13.69
CA GLY A 157 11.82 -3.25 13.97
C GLY A 157 13.03 -2.78 13.15
N ALA A 158 13.32 -3.42 12.02
CA ALA A 158 14.43 -3.04 11.16
C ALA A 158 14.10 -1.78 10.34
N THR A 159 15.12 -0.97 10.08
CA THR A 159 14.99 0.24 9.26
C THR A 159 16.01 0.29 8.15
N ILE A 160 15.55 0.28 6.90
CA ILE A 160 16.30 0.72 5.72
C ILE A 160 15.66 2.02 5.25
N SER A 161 16.26 3.18 5.49
CA SER A 161 15.60 4.46 5.14
C SER A 161 15.58 4.73 3.64
N GLY A 162 16.45 4.09 2.86
CA GLY A 162 16.55 4.31 1.41
C GLY A 162 17.75 3.65 0.74
N GLY A 163 18.12 4.17 -0.43
CA GLY A 163 19.27 3.71 -1.20
C GLY A 163 19.06 2.37 -1.88
N GLY A 164 20.16 1.66 -2.14
CA GLY A 164 20.21 0.44 -2.94
C GLY A 164 20.12 0.72 -4.44
N LYS A 165 20.53 -0.27 -5.24
CA LYS A 165 20.35 -0.31 -6.69
C LYS A 165 20.37 -1.77 -7.15
N THR A 166 20.04 -2.02 -8.42
CA THR A 166 20.16 -3.36 -9.03
C THR A 166 21.52 -3.99 -8.70
N ASP A 167 21.50 -5.23 -8.24
CA ASP A 167 22.65 -6.04 -7.78
C ASP A 167 23.35 -5.56 -6.50
N PHE A 168 23.03 -4.37 -5.98
CA PHE A 168 23.69 -3.77 -4.81
C PHE A 168 22.63 -3.25 -3.83
N LYS A 169 21.87 -4.19 -3.25
CA LYS A 169 20.80 -3.91 -2.30
C LYS A 169 21.35 -3.71 -0.90
N ASN A 170 20.67 -2.89 -0.09
CA ASN A 170 20.89 -2.91 1.36
C ASN A 170 20.16 -4.11 1.97
N ALA A 171 20.77 -4.79 2.93
CA ALA A 171 20.22 -5.97 3.56
C ALA A 171 20.34 -5.94 5.09
N ILE A 172 19.25 -6.24 5.79
CA ILE A 172 19.23 -6.41 7.24
C ILE A 172 18.82 -7.84 7.58
N SER A 173 19.55 -8.48 8.50
CA SER A 173 19.27 -9.86 8.92
C SER A 173 19.03 -10.04 10.43
N ALA A 174 18.93 -8.96 11.20
CA ALA A 174 18.72 -9.03 12.64
C ALA A 174 17.79 -7.92 13.17
N PRO A 175 17.08 -8.17 14.29
CA PRO A 175 16.17 -7.20 14.90
C PRO A 175 16.80 -5.84 15.19
N PHE A 176 15.98 -4.80 15.03
CA PHE A 176 16.31 -3.41 15.39
C PHE A 176 17.55 -2.81 14.70
N ALA A 177 18.09 -3.48 13.68
CA ALA A 177 19.21 -2.95 12.93
C ALA A 177 18.76 -1.81 12.00
N THR A 178 19.68 -0.91 11.68
CA THR A 178 19.42 0.28 10.87
C THR A 178 20.46 0.43 9.76
N ILE A 179 19.99 0.64 8.54
CA ILE A 179 20.77 1.12 7.40
C ILE A 179 20.13 2.43 6.93
N ALA A 180 20.80 3.56 7.14
CA ALA A 180 20.22 4.86 6.79
C ALA A 180 20.21 5.13 5.26
N GLY A 181 21.01 4.41 4.47
CA GLY A 181 21.02 4.56 3.01
C GLY A 181 22.25 3.92 2.37
N GLY A 182 22.73 4.50 1.27
CA GLY A 182 23.85 3.95 0.49
C GLY A 182 23.45 2.72 -0.33
N PHE A 183 24.41 1.92 -0.78
CA PHE A 183 24.14 0.68 -1.53
C PHE A 183 25.03 -0.46 -1.06
N ASP A 184 24.56 -1.70 -1.17
CA ASP A 184 25.29 -2.91 -0.75
C ASP A 184 25.76 -2.92 0.71
N ASN A 185 25.03 -2.24 1.61
CA ASN A 185 25.33 -2.28 3.03
C ASN A 185 24.60 -3.45 3.71
N THR A 186 25.23 -4.07 4.71
CA THR A 186 24.66 -5.15 5.50
C THR A 186 24.68 -4.86 6.99
N ALA A 187 23.54 -5.01 7.67
CA ALA A 187 23.45 -4.92 9.13
C ALA A 187 22.97 -6.27 9.68
N ASN A 188 23.91 -7.06 10.18
CA ASN A 188 23.73 -8.50 10.40
C ASN A 188 23.54 -8.89 11.87
N GLY A 189 23.67 -7.95 12.80
CA GLY A 189 23.49 -8.20 14.23
C GLY A 189 22.42 -7.31 14.85
N ILE A 190 21.92 -7.72 16.02
CA ILE A 190 20.88 -7.00 16.75
C ILE A 190 21.36 -5.56 17.00
N GLY A 191 20.53 -4.58 16.66
CA GLY A 191 20.84 -3.16 16.86
C GLY A 191 22.06 -2.65 16.08
N ALA A 192 22.52 -3.37 15.06
CA ALA A 192 23.62 -2.94 14.22
C ALA A 192 23.26 -1.67 13.44
N VAL A 193 24.22 -0.75 13.29
CA VAL A 193 23.99 0.52 12.59
C VAL A 193 24.98 0.69 11.45
N VAL A 194 24.47 0.92 10.24
CA VAL A 194 25.25 1.43 9.11
C VAL A 194 24.64 2.75 8.66
N ALA A 195 25.34 3.86 8.87
CA ALA A 195 24.82 5.19 8.53
C ALA A 195 24.79 5.47 7.01
N GLY A 196 25.40 4.62 6.18
CA GLY A 196 25.33 4.70 4.72
C GLY A 196 26.64 4.26 4.06
N GLY A 197 26.94 4.83 2.89
CA GLY A 197 28.13 4.47 2.11
C GLY A 197 27.90 3.24 1.24
N SER A 198 28.97 2.49 0.94
CA SER A 198 28.86 1.28 0.12
C SER A 198 29.63 0.08 0.70
N GLU A 199 29.07 -1.12 0.57
CA GLU A 199 29.73 -2.38 0.97
C GLU A 199 30.07 -2.44 2.47
N ASN A 200 29.42 -1.64 3.32
CA ASN A 200 29.71 -1.61 4.74
C ASN A 200 28.95 -2.70 5.50
N SER A 201 29.58 -3.30 6.51
CA SER A 201 29.00 -4.35 7.34
C SER A 201 29.09 -4.03 8.82
N ALA A 202 27.95 -4.11 9.53
CA ALA A 202 27.87 -4.01 10.99
C ALA A 202 27.27 -5.29 11.59
N TYR A 203 27.85 -5.77 12.68
CA TYR A 203 27.38 -6.86 13.53
C TYR A 203 26.70 -6.36 14.83
N VAL A 204 26.53 -7.22 15.83
CA VAL A 204 25.74 -6.98 17.05
C VAL A 204 26.16 -5.72 17.78
N TYR A 205 25.23 -4.76 17.92
CA TYR A 205 25.42 -3.44 18.54
C TYR A 205 26.59 -2.61 17.99
N SER A 206 27.15 -3.03 16.86
CA SER A 206 28.29 -2.37 16.25
C SER A 206 27.82 -1.24 15.32
N THR A 207 28.70 -0.30 15.05
CA THR A 207 28.39 0.87 14.23
C THR A 207 29.42 1.06 13.13
N VAL A 208 28.95 1.23 11.90
CA VAL A 208 29.72 1.81 10.80
C VAL A 208 29.14 3.17 10.44
N GLY A 209 29.93 4.23 10.63
CA GLY A 209 29.49 5.61 10.35
C GLY A 209 29.41 5.96 8.85
N GLY A 210 29.91 5.09 7.96
CA GLY A 210 29.80 5.23 6.50
C GLY A 210 31.07 4.79 5.78
N GLY A 211 31.32 5.37 4.60
CA GLY A 211 32.51 5.06 3.80
C GLY A 211 32.34 3.86 2.87
N ARG A 212 33.43 3.17 2.51
CA ARG A 212 33.42 2.03 1.59
C ARG A 212 34.05 0.79 2.21
N ASN A 213 33.36 -0.35 2.15
CA ASN A 213 33.90 -1.66 2.57
C ASN A 213 34.44 -1.67 4.02
N ASN A 214 33.82 -0.91 4.92
CA ASN A 214 34.16 -0.90 6.33
C ASN A 214 33.38 -1.99 7.08
N LYS A 215 34.06 -2.69 8.00
CA LYS A 215 33.49 -3.84 8.72
C LYS A 215 33.66 -3.65 10.23
N ALA A 216 32.53 -3.50 10.94
CA ALA A 216 32.49 -3.59 12.39
C ALA A 216 31.96 -5.00 12.76
N ASN A 217 32.86 -5.97 12.81
CA ASN A 217 32.53 -7.39 12.99
C ASN A 217 32.49 -7.82 14.47
N GLY A 218 33.22 -7.12 15.34
CA GLY A 218 33.15 -7.35 16.78
C GLY A 218 31.84 -6.86 17.38
N GLY A 219 31.38 -7.52 18.45
CA GLY A 219 30.25 -7.03 19.24
C GLY A 219 30.54 -5.63 19.78
N THR A 220 29.64 -4.68 19.57
CA THR A 220 29.81 -3.27 19.98
C THR A 220 31.05 -2.61 19.36
N ALA A 221 31.60 -3.14 18.27
CA ALA A 221 32.72 -2.52 17.57
C ALA A 221 32.30 -1.25 16.84
N VAL A 222 33.24 -0.33 16.63
CA VAL A 222 32.98 0.94 15.94
C VAL A 222 33.98 1.14 14.81
N VAL A 223 33.47 1.38 13.60
CA VAL A 223 34.23 1.98 12.51
C VAL A 223 33.57 3.29 12.14
N THR A 224 34.21 4.40 12.46
CA THR A 224 33.64 5.74 12.21
C THR A 224 33.43 6.03 10.72
N GLY A 225 34.27 5.47 9.83
CA GLY A 225 34.18 5.62 8.38
C GLY A 225 35.49 5.27 7.68
N GLY A 226 35.70 5.80 6.47
CA GLY A 226 36.92 5.56 5.68
C GLY A 226 36.75 4.48 4.60
N SER A 227 37.82 3.76 4.25
CA SER A 227 37.78 2.68 3.26
C SER A 227 38.48 1.41 3.76
N ASP A 228 37.84 0.26 3.63
CA ASP A 228 38.46 -1.04 3.90
C ASP A 228 38.99 -1.19 5.34
N ASN A 229 38.36 -0.54 6.31
CA ASN A 229 38.70 -0.69 7.73
C ASN A 229 37.95 -1.88 8.35
N ASN A 230 38.58 -2.56 9.31
CA ASN A 230 38.02 -3.74 9.96
C ASN A 230 38.24 -3.68 11.48
N ALA A 231 37.16 -3.61 12.25
CA ALA A 231 37.16 -3.70 13.70
C ALA A 231 36.62 -5.09 14.08
N THR A 232 37.51 -6.04 14.40
CA THR A 232 37.16 -7.47 14.50
C THR A 232 36.75 -7.90 15.88
N ASP A 233 37.33 -7.31 16.91
CA ASP A 233 37.12 -7.73 18.29
C ASP A 233 36.02 -6.95 18.98
N THR A 234 35.42 -7.57 19.99
CA THR A 234 34.37 -6.92 20.79
C THR A 234 34.94 -5.65 21.41
N TRP A 235 34.22 -4.53 21.33
CA TRP A 235 34.65 -3.20 21.78
C TRP A 235 35.80 -2.55 20.99
N SER A 236 36.30 -3.16 19.91
CA SER A 236 37.34 -2.56 19.08
C SER A 236 36.85 -1.30 18.36
N THR A 237 37.74 -0.34 18.13
CA THR A 237 37.41 0.92 17.46
C THR A 237 38.44 1.27 16.39
N VAL A 238 37.95 1.62 15.20
CA VAL A 238 38.72 2.29 14.16
C VAL A 238 38.21 3.72 14.00
N GLY A 239 39.09 4.68 14.28
CA GLY A 239 38.81 6.12 14.19
C GLY A 239 38.67 6.67 12.77
N GLY A 240 38.94 5.87 11.73
CA GLY A 240 38.80 6.23 10.31
C GLY A 240 40.05 5.86 9.50
N GLY A 241 40.23 6.45 8.32
CA GLY A 241 41.36 6.19 7.43
C GLY A 241 41.11 5.03 6.46
N ALA A 242 42.16 4.33 6.02
CA ALA A 242 42.01 3.20 5.12
C ALA A 242 42.87 1.99 5.52
N LEU A 243 42.34 0.79 5.29
CA LEU A 243 43.03 -0.49 5.52
C LEU A 243 43.50 -0.69 6.97
N ASN A 244 42.83 -0.08 7.94
CA ASN A 244 43.13 -0.29 9.36
C ASN A 244 42.44 -1.56 9.86
N ASN A 245 43.15 -2.30 10.71
CA ASN A 245 42.61 -3.49 11.37
C ASN A 245 42.77 -3.35 12.89
N ALA A 246 41.67 -3.31 13.62
CA ALA A 246 41.67 -3.24 15.08
C ALA A 246 41.34 -4.62 15.66
N THR A 247 42.32 -5.22 16.33
CA THR A 247 42.25 -6.49 17.05
C THR A 247 42.63 -6.30 18.52
N ALA A 248 42.35 -7.29 19.37
CA ALA A 248 42.68 -7.34 20.80
C ALA A 248 44.19 -7.38 21.08
#